data_AF-A0A927EEH1-F1
#
_entry.id   AF-A0A927EEH1-F1
#
_cell.length_a   1.000
_cell.length_b   1.000
_cell.length_c   1.000
_cell.angle_alpha   90.00
_cell.angle_beta   90.00
_cell.angle_gamma   90.00
#
_symmetry.space_group_name_H-M   'P 1'
#
loop_
_entity.id
_entity.type
_entity.pdbx_description
1 polymer ?
#
loop_
_entity_poly.entity_id
_entity_poly.type
_entity_poly.pdbx_seq_one_letter_code
_entity_poly.pdbx_strand_id
1 'polypeptide(L)'
;MKTLAISTLTICGIEELPGNSAREVTHVLSVLDPDRAEIEAFGAYGTHERVTLRFHDIIDPAPDRIMPAPGHVAEILGFGEGLRASAVGRKAGHLLVHCHMGISRSTAAMLTLMAQADPHEGEDALFARLREIRPQAWPNSVMIGFADEQLGRHGRLTEALGRHYAHQIAAQPKFRTWMNDLGRKRELEMAV
;
A
#
# COMPACT_ATOMS: atom_id res chain seq x y z
N MET A 1 9.03 -10.21 -16.86
CA MET A 1 10.34 -9.59 -16.48
C MET A 1 10.19 -9.09 -15.06
N LYS A 2 11.15 -9.34 -14.16
CA LYS A 2 11.08 -8.93 -12.74
C LYS A 2 11.44 -7.44 -12.61
N THR A 3 10.48 -6.55 -12.82
CA THR A 3 10.74 -5.16 -13.25
C THR A 3 11.14 -4.16 -12.15
N LEU A 4 11.20 -4.55 -10.87
CA LEU A 4 11.61 -3.63 -9.80
C LEU A 4 13.07 -3.78 -9.33
N ALA A 5 13.77 -4.87 -9.67
CA ALA A 5 15.01 -5.27 -8.97
C ALA A 5 14.91 -5.21 -7.43
N ILE A 6 13.68 -5.32 -6.92
CA ILE A 6 13.35 -5.47 -5.51
C ILE A 6 13.02 -6.95 -5.31
N SER A 7 13.82 -7.63 -4.50
CA SER A 7 13.64 -9.04 -4.16
C SER A 7 12.79 -9.24 -2.92
N THR A 8 12.68 -8.20 -2.09
CA THR A 8 12.01 -8.26 -0.79
C THR A 8 11.00 -7.13 -0.66
N LEU A 9 9.75 -7.47 -0.36
CA LEU A 9 8.66 -6.54 -0.10
C LEU A 9 8.20 -6.68 1.35
N THR A 10 8.07 -5.56 2.06
CA THR A 10 7.55 -5.53 3.43
C THR A 10 6.44 -4.49 3.52
N ILE A 11 5.33 -4.87 4.17
CA ILE A 11 4.30 -3.94 4.61
C ILE A 11 4.20 -4.02 6.13
N CYS A 12 4.19 -2.88 6.82
CA CYS A 12 4.04 -2.84 8.27
C CYS A 12 3.31 -1.58 8.76
N GLY A 13 2.89 -1.60 10.02
CA GLY A 13 2.50 -0.41 10.78
C GLY A 13 3.70 0.28 11.42
N ILE A 14 3.47 1.43 12.06
CA ILE A 14 4.52 2.22 12.71
C ILE A 14 5.17 1.45 13.86
N GLU A 15 4.36 0.76 14.68
CA GLU A 15 4.86 0.00 15.84
C GLU A 15 5.75 -1.19 15.45
N GLU A 16 5.64 -1.65 14.20
CA GLU A 16 6.42 -2.76 13.65
C GLU A 16 7.73 -2.30 13.00
N LEU A 17 7.94 -0.98 12.81
CA LEU A 17 9.15 -0.45 12.17
C LEU A 17 10.44 -0.80 12.93
N PRO A 18 10.53 -0.76 14.27
CA PRO A 18 11.76 -1.12 14.96
C PRO A 18 12.25 -2.55 14.62
N GLY A 19 11.32 -3.49 14.41
CA GLY A 19 11.64 -4.88 14.05
C GLY A 19 12.18 -5.07 12.62
N ASN A 20 12.18 -4.03 11.79
CA ASN A 20 12.64 -4.08 10.40
C ASN A 20 13.99 -3.38 10.17
N SER A 21 14.56 -2.73 11.18
CA SER A 21 15.79 -1.92 11.06
C SER A 21 17.01 -2.71 10.57
N ALA A 22 17.15 -3.96 11.02
CA ALA A 22 18.24 -4.84 10.64
C ALA A 22 18.04 -5.58 9.29
N ARG A 23 16.93 -5.34 8.58
CA ARG A 23 16.55 -6.11 7.37
C ARG A 23 17.08 -5.49 6.07
N GLU A 24 18.14 -4.69 6.13
CA GLU A 24 18.77 -4.06 4.95
C GLU A 24 17.75 -3.36 4.02
N VAL A 25 16.83 -2.60 4.63
CA VAL A 25 15.83 -1.83 3.87
C VAL A 25 16.53 -0.76 3.05
N THR A 26 16.26 -0.77 1.74
CA THR A 26 16.90 0.15 0.79
C THR A 26 15.99 1.30 0.37
N HIS A 27 14.67 1.07 0.37
CA HIS A 27 13.69 2.07 -0.02
C HIS A 27 12.50 2.01 0.93
N VAL A 28 11.99 3.17 1.28
CA VAL A 28 10.87 3.34 2.19
C VAL A 28 9.84 4.27 1.56
N LEU A 29 8.59 3.81 1.50
CA LEU A 29 7.43 4.66 1.23
C LEU A 29 6.59 4.77 2.50
N SER A 30 6.60 5.96 3.09
CA SER A 30 5.84 6.30 4.31
C SER A 30 4.54 6.98 3.92
N VAL A 31 3.39 6.43 4.33
CA VAL A 31 2.09 7.09 4.16
C VAL A 31 1.51 7.44 5.53
N LEU A 32 1.61 8.71 5.91
CA LEU A 32 1.33 9.19 7.27
C LEU A 32 0.10 10.08 7.31
N ASP A 33 -0.50 10.21 8.50
CA ASP A 33 -1.46 11.28 8.75
C ASP A 33 -0.72 12.63 8.68
N PRO A 34 -1.36 13.71 8.19
CA PRO A 34 -0.71 15.00 8.00
C PRO A 34 0.03 15.51 9.24
N ASP A 35 -0.62 15.41 10.39
CA ASP A 35 -0.13 15.94 11.68
C ASP A 35 0.82 14.97 12.40
N ARG A 36 1.12 13.82 11.79
CA ARG A 36 2.01 12.83 12.40
C ARG A 36 3.44 13.37 12.43
N ALA A 37 4.04 13.38 13.61
CA ALA A 37 5.46 13.67 13.78
C ALA A 37 6.36 12.75 12.94
N GLU A 38 7.59 13.20 12.68
CA GLU A 38 8.58 12.38 11.99
C GLU A 38 8.83 11.06 12.73
N ILE A 39 9.08 10.01 11.96
CA ILE A 39 9.23 8.66 12.48
C ILE A 39 10.67 8.43 12.92
N GLU A 40 10.89 8.44 14.23
CA GLU A 40 12.22 8.30 14.85
C GLU A 40 12.85 6.92 14.61
N ALA A 41 12.04 5.87 14.41
CA ALA A 41 12.51 4.50 14.23
C ALA A 41 13.53 4.34 13.07
N PHE A 42 13.47 5.20 12.05
CA PHE A 42 14.41 5.19 10.94
C PHE A 42 15.83 5.62 11.31
N GLY A 43 16.04 6.22 12.50
CA GLY A 43 17.38 6.49 13.02
C GLY A 43 18.21 5.22 13.29
N ALA A 44 17.55 4.07 13.45
CA ALA A 44 18.20 2.76 13.61
C ALA A 44 18.42 2.01 12.28
N TYR A 45 17.96 2.56 11.16
CA TYR A 45 18.08 1.92 9.85
C TYR A 45 19.41 2.30 9.19
N GLY A 46 19.92 1.42 8.32
CA GLY A 46 20.99 1.78 7.40
C GLY A 46 20.56 2.87 6.40
N THR A 47 21.48 3.34 5.55
CA THR A 47 21.16 4.29 4.49
C THR A 47 20.05 3.75 3.59
N HIS A 48 19.00 4.53 3.41
CA HIS A 48 17.84 4.19 2.60
C HIS A 48 17.26 5.43 1.93
N GLU A 49 16.66 5.25 0.76
CA GLU A 49 15.85 6.29 0.12
C GLU A 49 14.46 6.29 0.74
N ARG A 50 13.92 7.47 1.07
CA ARG A 50 12.63 7.59 1.73
C ARG A 50 11.77 8.67 1.07
N VAL A 51 10.55 8.29 0.70
CA VAL A 51 9.48 9.20 0.27
C VAL A 51 8.37 9.17 1.31
N THR A 52 7.86 10.34 1.69
CA THR A 52 6.78 10.49 2.67
C THR A 52 5.60 11.21 2.04
N LEU A 53 4.44 10.55 2.04
CA LEU A 53 3.15 11.12 1.63
C LEU A 53 2.28 11.36 2.86
N ARG A 54 1.50 12.44 2.84
CA ARG A 54 0.76 12.92 4.01
C ARG A 54 -0.72 13.17 3.67
N PHE A 55 -1.58 12.22 4.04
CA PHE A 55 -3.04 12.31 3.91
C PHE A 55 -3.72 11.29 4.83
N HIS A 56 -4.97 11.53 5.20
CA HIS A 56 -5.69 10.69 6.16
C HIS A 56 -6.21 9.39 5.52
N ASP A 57 -6.33 8.34 6.34
CA ASP A 57 -6.89 7.05 5.93
C ASP A 57 -8.42 7.06 5.90
N ILE A 58 -8.99 7.87 5.03
CA ILE A 58 -10.44 8.01 4.88
C ILE A 58 -10.88 7.63 3.47
N ILE A 59 -12.14 7.23 3.37
CA ILE A 59 -12.77 6.87 2.10
C ILE A 59 -13.88 7.84 1.73
N ASP A 60 -14.46 8.54 2.71
CA ASP A 60 -15.47 9.57 2.51
C ASP A 60 -14.94 10.93 2.95
N PRO A 61 -15.35 12.03 2.29
CA PRO A 61 -14.97 13.38 2.71
C PRO A 61 -15.36 13.66 4.16
N ALA A 62 -14.45 14.28 4.90
CA ALA A 62 -14.70 14.70 6.27
C ALA A 62 -14.10 16.10 6.51
N PRO A 63 -14.76 16.96 7.31
CA PRO A 63 -14.21 18.27 7.67
C PRO A 63 -12.80 18.15 8.25
N ASP A 64 -11.92 19.07 7.86
CA ASP A 64 -10.53 19.16 8.32
C ASP A 64 -9.69 17.89 8.07
N ARG A 65 -10.12 17.02 7.15
CA ARG A 65 -9.37 15.82 6.75
C ARG A 65 -8.95 15.91 5.28
N ILE A 66 -7.65 15.73 5.07
CA ILE A 66 -7.06 15.53 3.75
C ILE A 66 -7.36 14.10 3.26
N MET A 67 -8.17 13.97 2.21
CA MET A 67 -8.45 12.69 1.55
C MET A 67 -7.27 12.19 0.71
N PRO A 68 -7.18 10.87 0.44
CA PRO A 68 -6.44 10.39 -0.73
C PRO A 68 -6.92 11.11 -1.99
N ALA A 69 -5.99 11.44 -2.88
CA ALA A 69 -6.24 12.22 -4.09
C ALA A 69 -5.45 11.60 -5.26
N PRO A 70 -5.83 11.87 -6.53
CA PRO A 70 -5.10 11.35 -7.69
C PRO A 70 -3.61 11.69 -7.66
N GLY A 71 -3.26 12.90 -7.20
CA GLY A 71 -1.87 13.35 -7.04
C GLY A 71 -1.05 12.46 -6.11
N HIS A 72 -1.62 12.02 -4.98
CA HIS A 72 -0.92 11.12 -4.06
C HIS A 72 -0.59 9.78 -4.73
N VAL A 73 -1.51 9.24 -5.55
CA VAL A 73 -1.26 7.99 -6.28
C VAL A 73 -0.25 8.19 -7.41
N ALA A 74 -0.28 9.35 -8.08
CA ALA A 74 0.75 9.71 -9.06
C ALA A 74 2.15 9.79 -8.43
N GLU A 75 2.26 10.31 -7.20
CA GLU A 75 3.53 10.31 -6.44
C GLU A 75 4.00 8.89 -6.08
N ILE A 76 3.08 7.98 -5.75
CA ILE A 76 3.40 6.54 -5.53
C ILE A 76 3.95 5.93 -6.83
N LEU A 77 3.30 6.19 -7.96
CA LEU A 77 3.75 5.70 -9.26
C LEU A 77 5.10 6.31 -9.64
N GLY A 78 5.31 7.60 -9.39
CA GLY A 78 6.60 8.28 -9.60
C GLY A 78 7.72 7.69 -8.74
N PHE A 79 7.41 7.33 -7.49
CA PHE A 79 8.33 6.58 -6.64
C PHE A 79 8.67 5.20 -7.25
N GLY A 80 7.68 4.46 -7.75
CA GLY A 80 7.89 3.18 -8.43
C GLY A 80 8.76 3.29 -9.69
N GLU A 81 8.62 4.38 -10.46
CA GLU A 81 9.52 4.70 -11.57
C GLU A 81 10.95 4.95 -11.10
N GLY A 82 11.12 5.69 -10.00
CA GLY A 82 12.41 5.91 -9.35
C GLY A 82 13.10 4.61 -8.91
N LEU A 83 12.34 3.67 -8.33
CA LEU A 83 12.84 2.34 -7.95
C LEU A 83 13.40 1.56 -9.16
N ARG A 84 12.69 1.64 -10.29
CA ARG A 84 13.08 0.98 -11.53
C ARG A 84 14.30 1.64 -12.16
N ALA A 85 14.40 2.96 -12.14
CA ALA A 85 15.55 3.69 -12.66
C ALA A 85 16.83 3.41 -11.84
N SER A 86 16.70 3.34 -10.52
CA SER A 86 17.81 3.02 -9.61
C SER A 86 18.16 1.54 -9.53
N ALA A 87 17.43 0.66 -10.23
CA ALA A 87 17.68 -0.77 -10.29
C ALA A 87 18.99 -1.14 -11.00
N VAL A 88 19.49 -0.29 -11.90
CA VAL A 88 20.68 -0.56 -12.71
C VAL A 88 21.91 -0.66 -11.80
N GLY A 89 22.48 -1.86 -11.69
CA GLY A 89 23.65 -2.15 -10.85
C GLY A 89 23.32 -2.65 -9.43
N ARG A 90 22.04 -2.70 -9.03
CA ARG A 90 21.62 -3.24 -7.74
C ARG A 90 21.52 -4.77 -7.79
N LYS A 91 22.24 -5.48 -6.92
CA LYS A 91 22.16 -6.95 -6.80
C LYS A 91 20.84 -7.43 -6.15
N ALA A 92 20.36 -6.70 -5.15
CA ALA A 92 19.12 -6.97 -4.44
C ALA A 92 18.58 -5.67 -3.82
N GLY A 93 17.26 -5.55 -3.70
CA GLY A 93 16.61 -4.40 -3.09
C GLY A 93 15.47 -4.83 -2.18
N HIS A 94 15.29 -4.09 -1.09
CA HIS A 94 14.20 -4.28 -0.14
C HIS A 94 13.38 -2.99 -0.06
N LEU A 95 12.12 -3.09 -0.47
CA LEU A 95 11.11 -2.05 -0.36
C LEU A 95 10.24 -2.30 0.88
N LEU A 96 10.21 -1.31 1.77
CA LEU A 96 9.29 -1.26 2.89
C LEU A 96 8.24 -0.17 2.64
N VAL A 97 6.96 -0.53 2.70
CA VAL A 97 5.85 0.43 2.62
C VAL A 97 5.09 0.39 3.93
N HIS A 98 4.92 1.54 4.58
CA HIS A 98 4.24 1.59 5.87
C HIS A 98 3.22 2.72 5.96
N CYS A 99 2.25 2.52 6.85
CA CYS A 99 1.34 3.55 7.29
C CYS A 99 1.12 3.38 8.79
N HIS A 100 0.03 3.90 9.36
CA HIS A 100 -0.22 3.78 10.80
C HIS A 100 -0.31 2.33 11.29
N MET A 101 -1.30 1.55 10.81
CA MET A 101 -1.51 0.14 11.20
C MET A 101 -0.94 -0.87 10.18
N GLY A 102 -0.48 -0.41 9.02
CA GLY A 102 -0.04 -1.30 7.95
C GLY A 102 -1.18 -2.10 7.31
N ILE A 103 -2.39 -1.55 7.26
CA ILE A 103 -3.61 -2.26 6.85
C ILE A 103 -4.23 -1.68 5.58
N SER A 104 -4.34 -0.35 5.47
CA SER A 104 -5.13 0.30 4.42
C SER A 104 -4.32 1.14 3.42
N ARG A 105 -3.75 2.28 3.83
CA ARG A 105 -2.91 3.10 2.92
C ARG A 105 -1.69 2.38 2.36
N SER A 106 -0.92 1.70 3.22
CA SER A 106 0.33 1.04 2.80
C SER A 106 0.09 -0.19 1.92
N THR A 107 -1.01 -0.91 2.14
CA THR A 107 -1.38 -2.08 1.34
C THR A 107 -1.93 -1.65 -0.01
N ALA A 108 -2.69 -0.55 -0.08
CA ALA A 108 -3.07 0.08 -1.35
C ALA A 108 -1.84 0.56 -2.11
N ALA A 109 -0.93 1.28 -1.46
CA ALA A 109 0.31 1.74 -2.10
C ALA A 109 1.19 0.59 -2.60
N MET A 110 1.37 -0.47 -1.80
CA MET A 110 2.13 -1.65 -2.25
C MET A 110 1.43 -2.34 -3.43
N LEU A 111 0.11 -2.48 -3.41
CA LEU A 111 -0.63 -3.06 -4.52
C LEU A 111 -0.47 -2.24 -5.81
N THR A 112 -0.56 -0.91 -5.71
CA THR A 112 -0.29 0.01 -6.83
C THR A 112 1.11 -0.22 -7.41
N LEU A 113 2.13 -0.30 -6.57
CA LEU A 113 3.51 -0.54 -7.00
C LEU A 113 3.69 -1.92 -7.65
N MET A 114 3.06 -2.97 -7.12
CA MET A 114 3.07 -4.30 -7.75
C MET A 114 2.37 -4.29 -9.11
N ALA A 115 1.20 -3.65 -9.21
CA ALA A 115 0.44 -3.53 -10.45
C ALA A 115 1.17 -2.69 -11.53
N GLN A 116 1.93 -1.69 -11.11
CA GLN A 116 2.80 -0.91 -12.00
C GLN A 116 3.99 -1.75 -12.49
N ALA A 117 4.58 -2.55 -11.60
CA ALA A 117 5.77 -3.33 -11.89
C ALA A 117 5.49 -4.54 -12.80
N ASP A 118 4.30 -5.12 -12.72
CA ASP A 118 3.85 -6.20 -13.59
C ASP A 118 2.53 -5.85 -14.28
N PRO A 119 2.58 -5.12 -15.41
CA PRO A 119 1.40 -4.71 -16.17
C PRO A 119 0.54 -5.86 -16.68
N HIS A 120 1.11 -7.08 -16.78
CA HIS A 120 0.44 -8.25 -17.32
C HIS A 120 -0.07 -9.20 -16.23
N GLU A 121 0.37 -9.02 -14.97
CA GLU A 121 -0.17 -9.79 -13.85
C GLU A 121 -1.66 -9.48 -13.66
N GLY A 122 -2.44 -10.54 -13.52
CA GLY A 122 -3.88 -10.46 -13.28
C GLY A 122 -4.18 -9.94 -11.88
N GLU A 123 -5.28 -9.21 -11.75
CA GLU A 123 -5.57 -8.44 -10.55
C GLU A 123 -5.79 -9.33 -9.31
N ASP A 124 -6.47 -10.48 -9.45
CA ASP A 124 -6.62 -11.44 -8.34
C ASP A 124 -5.29 -12.04 -7.88
N ALA A 125 -4.32 -12.22 -8.78
CA ALA A 125 -2.99 -12.71 -8.44
C ALA A 125 -2.20 -11.66 -7.65
N LEU A 126 -2.30 -10.37 -8.04
CA LEU A 126 -1.74 -9.25 -7.28
C LEU A 126 -2.29 -9.22 -5.85
N PHE A 127 -3.60 -9.40 -5.66
CA PHE A 127 -4.22 -9.45 -4.34
C PHE A 127 -3.86 -10.72 -3.54
N ALA A 128 -3.64 -11.86 -4.21
CA ALA A 128 -3.14 -13.07 -3.55
C ALA A 128 -1.74 -12.86 -2.99
N ARG A 129 -0.83 -12.32 -3.81
CA ARG A 129 0.53 -11.96 -3.39
C ARG A 129 0.52 -10.88 -2.30
N LEU A 130 -0.40 -9.92 -2.36
CA LEU A 130 -0.56 -8.93 -1.29
C LEU A 130 -0.87 -9.59 0.06
N ARG A 131 -1.73 -10.61 0.09
CA ARG A 131 -2.06 -11.35 1.32
C ARG A 131 -0.87 -12.17 1.84
N GLU A 132 -0.01 -12.68 0.97
CA GLU A 132 1.25 -13.33 1.38
C GLU A 132 2.20 -12.33 2.07
N ILE A 133 2.26 -11.09 1.58
CA ILE A 133 3.09 -10.02 2.18
C ILE A 133 2.47 -9.50 3.49
N ARG A 134 1.15 -9.30 3.52
CA ARG A 134 0.39 -8.76 4.66
C ARG A 134 -0.96 -9.47 4.79
N PRO A 135 -1.08 -10.53 5.61
CA PRO A 135 -2.31 -11.31 5.75
C PRO A 135 -3.54 -10.50 6.16
N GLN A 136 -3.35 -9.42 6.93
CA GLN A 136 -4.40 -8.51 7.38
C GLN A 136 -4.64 -7.31 6.43
N ALA A 137 -4.20 -7.39 5.17
CA ALA A 137 -4.40 -6.31 4.22
C ALA A 137 -5.88 -5.97 4.03
N TRP A 138 -6.18 -4.68 4.00
CA TRP A 138 -7.48 -4.10 3.67
C TRP A 138 -7.26 -2.79 2.91
N PRO A 139 -6.84 -2.85 1.63
CA PRO A 139 -6.41 -1.67 0.88
C PRO A 139 -7.46 -0.56 0.86
N ASN A 140 -7.03 0.72 0.92
CA ASN A 140 -7.94 1.86 0.79
C ASN A 140 -8.58 1.91 -0.61
N SER A 141 -9.91 1.80 -0.69
CA SER A 141 -10.67 1.77 -1.95
C SER A 141 -10.51 3.00 -2.83
N VAL A 142 -10.38 4.20 -2.23
CA VAL A 142 -10.19 5.45 -2.99
C VAL A 142 -8.83 5.45 -3.68
N MET A 143 -7.77 5.01 -2.98
CA MET A 143 -6.44 4.88 -3.59
C MET A 143 -6.43 3.84 -4.72
N ILE A 144 -7.10 2.71 -4.54
CA ILE A 144 -7.18 1.68 -5.59
C ILE A 144 -7.96 2.18 -6.81
N GLY A 145 -9.05 2.93 -6.62
CA GLY A 145 -9.78 3.54 -7.73
C GLY A 145 -8.89 4.45 -8.58
N PHE A 146 -8.10 5.33 -7.94
CA PHE A 146 -7.14 6.16 -8.67
C PHE A 146 -6.01 5.37 -9.32
N ALA A 147 -5.52 4.32 -8.66
CA ALA A 147 -4.47 3.46 -9.22
C ALA A 147 -4.97 2.70 -10.44
N ASP A 148 -6.20 2.19 -10.41
CA ASP A 148 -6.86 1.52 -11.52
C ASP A 148 -6.93 2.44 -12.74
N GLU A 149 -7.44 3.66 -12.56
CA GLU A 149 -7.55 4.67 -13.62
C GLU A 149 -6.19 5.04 -14.20
N GLN A 150 -5.22 5.40 -13.34
CA GLN A 150 -3.90 5.87 -13.78
C GLN A 150 -3.05 4.78 -14.43
N LEU A 151 -3.26 3.51 -14.08
CA LEU A 151 -2.59 2.36 -14.70
C LEU A 151 -3.35 1.78 -15.90
N GLY A 152 -4.52 2.35 -16.27
CA GLY A 152 -5.33 1.84 -17.37
C GLY A 152 -5.85 0.41 -17.13
N ARG A 153 -6.21 0.08 -15.88
CA ARG A 153 -6.75 -1.25 -15.52
C ARG A 153 -8.24 -1.39 -15.84
N HIS A 154 -8.92 -0.30 -16.17
CA HIS A 154 -10.30 -0.25 -16.67
C HIS A 154 -11.33 -0.88 -15.71
N GLY A 155 -11.21 -0.59 -14.42
CA GLY A 155 -12.08 -1.07 -13.35
C GLY A 155 -11.70 -2.45 -12.80
N ARG A 156 -10.83 -3.21 -13.50
CA ARG A 156 -10.50 -4.59 -13.12
C ARG A 156 -9.79 -4.69 -11.77
N LEU A 157 -8.99 -3.68 -11.40
CA LEU A 157 -8.29 -3.66 -10.10
C LEU A 157 -9.29 -3.35 -8.98
N THR A 158 -10.25 -2.46 -9.24
CA THR A 158 -11.35 -2.16 -8.32
C THR A 158 -12.29 -3.35 -8.13
N GLU A 159 -12.61 -4.09 -9.19
CA GLU A 159 -13.42 -5.31 -9.10
C GLU A 159 -12.72 -6.40 -8.29
N ALA A 160 -11.42 -6.60 -8.52
CA ALA A 160 -10.63 -7.55 -7.75
C ALA A 160 -10.49 -7.13 -6.27
N LEU A 161 -10.50 -5.83 -5.97
CA LEU A 161 -10.56 -5.33 -4.59
C LEU A 161 -11.84 -5.79 -3.87
N GLY A 162 -12.99 -5.75 -4.54
CA GLY A 162 -14.25 -6.27 -4.00
C GLY A 162 -14.14 -7.75 -3.62
N ARG A 163 -13.61 -8.59 -4.52
CA ARG A 163 -13.34 -10.00 -4.25
C ARG A 163 -12.33 -10.21 -3.12
N HIS A 164 -11.31 -9.34 -3.04
CA HIS A 164 -10.35 -9.36 -1.95
C HIS A 164 -11.01 -9.07 -0.60
N TYR A 165 -11.91 -8.07 -0.49
CA TYR A 165 -12.65 -7.82 0.74
C TYR A 165 -13.55 -8.99 1.12
N ALA A 166 -14.24 -9.61 0.16
CA ALA A 166 -15.05 -10.81 0.40
C ALA A 166 -14.18 -11.95 0.96
N HIS A 167 -13.00 -12.17 0.38
CA HIS A 167 -12.02 -13.13 0.87
C HIS A 167 -11.58 -12.82 2.31
N GLN A 168 -11.21 -11.57 2.62
CA GLN A 168 -10.77 -11.19 3.96
C GLN A 168 -11.88 -11.36 5.01
N ILE A 169 -13.13 -11.04 4.67
CA ILE A 169 -14.28 -11.26 5.56
C ILE A 169 -14.53 -12.76 5.77
N ALA A 170 -14.45 -13.57 4.71
CA ALA A 170 -14.64 -15.02 4.82
C ALA A 170 -13.55 -15.67 5.69
N ALA A 171 -12.28 -15.26 5.51
CA ALA A 171 -11.15 -15.76 6.28
C ALA A 171 -11.16 -15.25 7.73
N GLN A 172 -11.60 -14.02 7.95
CA GLN A 172 -11.59 -13.36 9.25
C GLN A 172 -12.88 -12.54 9.45
N PRO A 173 -13.99 -13.18 9.88
CA PRO A 173 -15.31 -12.53 9.99
C PRO A 173 -15.34 -11.25 10.84
N LYS A 174 -14.41 -11.12 11.79
CA LYS A 174 -14.21 -9.91 12.61
C LYS A 174 -13.97 -8.63 11.79
N PHE A 175 -13.44 -8.74 10.56
CA PHE A 175 -13.24 -7.57 9.69
C PHE A 175 -14.56 -6.85 9.41
N ARG A 176 -15.69 -7.57 9.35
CA ARG A 176 -16.99 -6.95 9.09
C ARG A 176 -17.35 -5.91 10.16
N THR A 177 -17.26 -6.29 11.43
CA THR A 177 -17.53 -5.38 12.54
C THR A 177 -16.46 -4.30 12.63
N TRP A 178 -15.19 -4.70 12.57
CA TRP A 178 -14.08 -3.75 12.72
C TRP A 178 -14.07 -2.66 11.65
N MET A 179 -14.24 -3.02 10.38
CA MET A 179 -14.27 -2.06 9.28
C MET A 179 -15.50 -1.17 9.35
N ASN A 180 -16.65 -1.68 9.81
CA ASN A 180 -17.84 -0.87 10.05
C ASN A 180 -17.57 0.20 11.11
N ASP A 181 -16.95 -0.16 12.23
CA ASP A 181 -16.65 0.76 13.33
C ASP A 181 -15.62 1.83 12.93
N LEU A 182 -14.77 1.52 11.94
CA LEU A 182 -13.83 2.47 11.32
C LEU A 182 -14.45 3.31 10.19
N GLY A 183 -15.77 3.26 9.98
CA GLY A 183 -16.46 4.02 8.96
C GLY A 183 -16.21 3.52 7.52
N ARG A 184 -15.83 2.25 7.35
CA ARG A 184 -15.51 1.63 6.04
C ARG A 184 -16.70 0.91 5.40
N LYS A 185 -17.92 1.40 5.62
CA LYS A 185 -19.14 0.73 5.16
C LYS A 185 -19.16 0.51 3.65
N ARG A 186 -18.71 1.51 2.86
CA ARG A 186 -18.65 1.39 1.40
C ARG A 186 -17.72 0.26 0.94
N GLU A 187 -16.60 0.05 1.63
CA GLU A 187 -15.67 -1.06 1.35
C GLU A 187 -16.30 -2.42 1.69
N LEU A 188 -17.11 -2.49 2.75
CA LEU A 188 -17.87 -3.70 3.07
C LEU A 188 -18.95 -4.01 2.03
N GLU A 189 -19.58 -2.99 1.44
CA GLU A 189 -20.58 -3.13 0.38
C GLU A 189 -19.96 -3.58 -0.96
N MET A 190 -18.66 -3.30 -1.17
CA MET A 190 -17.91 -3.80 -2.33
C MET A 190 -17.60 -5.29 -2.25
N ALA A 191 -17.72 -5.93 -1.08
CA ALA A 191 -17.34 -7.33 -0.89
C ALA A 191 -18.32 -8.27 -1.63
N VAL A 192 -17.89 -8.74 -2.81
CA VAL A 192 -18.66 -9.62 -3.72
C VAL A 192 -17.90 -10.88 -4.12
#